data_AF-A0A7S2LYU7-F1
#
_entry.id   AF-A0A7S2LYU7-F1
#
_cell.length_a   1.000
_cell.length_b   1.000
_cell.length_c   1.000
_cell.angle_alpha   90.00
_cell.angle_beta   90.00
_cell.angle_gamma   90.00
#
_symmetry.space_group_name_H-M   'P 1'
#
loop_
_entity.id
_entity.type
_entity.pdbx_description
1 polymer ?
#
loop_
_entity_poly.entity_id
_entity_poly.type
_entity_poly.pdbx_seq_one_letter_code
_entity_poly.pdbx_strand_id
1 'polypeptide(L)'
;KNCSDDSEDNINSKLHCAAELNSMLQKDGFALVRGTGISGNLCDNALRATKSFLHEADESVRRSTLTKDRARRGYSPMATENFASLLGEEGPNDLVKKFRVGPESESSSSSLYQPNAWPSSEVWGDEEAAFFIPSIEEYFE
;
A
#
# COMPACT_ATOMS: atom_id res chain seq x y z
N LYS A 1 -14.22 -24.80 -36.92
CA LYS A 1 -12.96 -24.02 -36.92
C LYS A 1 -13.37 -22.55 -36.95
N ASN A 2 -13.53 -21.93 -35.78
CA ASN A 2 -13.63 -20.48 -35.58
C ASN A 2 -12.98 -20.27 -34.21
N CYS A 3 -11.72 -19.83 -34.21
CA CYS A 3 -10.88 -19.73 -33.00
C CYS A 3 -10.10 -18.41 -32.99
N SER A 4 -10.52 -17.43 -33.81
CA SER A 4 -9.77 -16.22 -34.15
C SER A 4 -10.47 -14.91 -33.78
N ASP A 5 -11.79 -14.90 -33.56
CA ASP A 5 -12.54 -13.68 -33.19
C ASP A 5 -12.25 -13.22 -31.75
N ASP A 6 -12.20 -14.16 -30.79
CA ASP A 6 -12.03 -13.83 -29.36
C ASP A 6 -10.70 -13.12 -29.03
N SER A 7 -9.68 -13.29 -29.87
CA SER A 7 -8.37 -12.66 -29.67
C SER A 7 -8.29 -11.22 -30.18
N GLU A 8 -8.95 -10.91 -31.30
CA GLU A 8 -8.92 -9.56 -31.88
C GLU A 8 -9.80 -8.60 -31.07
N ASP A 9 -10.98 -9.05 -30.63
CA ASP A 9 -11.88 -8.26 -29.79
C ASP A 9 -11.26 -7.93 -28.42
N ASN A 10 -10.49 -8.86 -27.85
CA ASN A 10 -9.77 -8.64 -26.60
C ASN A 10 -8.64 -7.62 -26.76
N ILE A 11 -7.89 -7.67 -27.88
CA ILE A 11 -6.83 -6.69 -28.17
C ILE A 11 -7.44 -5.29 -28.36
N ASN A 12 -8.52 -5.17 -29.14
CA ASN A 12 -9.21 -3.90 -29.35
C ASN A 12 -9.75 -3.32 -28.03
N SER A 13 -10.32 -4.17 -27.17
CA SER A 13 -10.82 -3.76 -25.85
C SER A 13 -9.69 -3.24 -24.95
N LYS A 14 -8.54 -3.91 -24.93
CA LYS A 14 -7.36 -3.46 -24.16
C LYS A 14 -6.81 -2.13 -24.68
N LEU A 15 -6.71 -1.97 -26.00
CA LEU A 15 -6.24 -0.73 -26.61
C LEU A 15 -7.18 0.44 -26.31
N HIS A 16 -8.49 0.20 -26.36
CA HIS A 16 -9.49 1.20 -25.99
C HIS A 16 -9.37 1.63 -24.53
N CYS A 17 -9.28 0.67 -23.61
CA CYS A 17 -9.09 0.94 -22.18
C CYS A 17 -7.79 1.73 -21.91
N ALA A 18 -6.69 1.36 -22.56
CA ALA A 18 -5.41 2.06 -22.43
C ALA A 18 -5.49 3.51 -22.96
N ALA A 19 -6.17 3.72 -24.08
CA ALA A 19 -6.35 5.06 -24.65
C ALA A 19 -7.22 5.95 -23.74
N GLU A 20 -8.30 5.41 -23.19
CA GLU A 20 -9.17 6.12 -22.26
C GLU A 20 -8.44 6.47 -20.95
N LEU A 21 -7.74 5.50 -20.34
CA LEU A 21 -6.95 5.73 -19.14
C LEU A 21 -5.89 6.81 -19.37
N ASN A 22 -5.15 6.73 -20.48
CA ASN A 22 -4.14 7.75 -20.81
C ASN A 22 -4.78 9.13 -21.02
N SER A 23 -5.92 9.20 -21.71
CA SER A 23 -6.62 10.47 -21.91
C SER A 23 -7.09 11.09 -20.59
N MET A 24 -7.61 10.28 -19.66
CA MET A 24 -8.04 10.74 -18.33
C MET A 24 -6.85 11.22 -17.49
N LEU A 25 -5.75 10.46 -17.46
CA LEU A 25 -4.54 10.85 -16.72
C LEU A 25 -3.91 12.12 -17.28
N GLN A 26 -3.90 12.32 -18.60
CA GLN A 26 -3.39 13.55 -19.21
C GLN A 26 -4.25 14.77 -18.90
N LYS A 27 -5.57 14.58 -18.82
CA LYS A 27 -6.52 15.68 -18.62
C LYS A 27 -6.66 16.06 -17.15
N ASP A 28 -6.88 15.07 -16.28
CA ASP A 28 -7.30 15.28 -14.90
C ASP A 28 -6.20 14.91 -13.88
N GLY A 29 -5.15 14.21 -14.32
CA GLY A 29 -4.07 13.71 -13.45
C GLY A 29 -4.45 12.48 -12.61
N PHE A 30 -5.72 12.05 -12.65
CA PHE A 30 -6.27 10.93 -11.87
C PHE A 30 -7.30 10.14 -12.69
N ALA A 31 -7.48 8.87 -12.34
CA ALA A 31 -8.50 8.01 -12.93
C ALA A 31 -9.10 7.07 -11.87
N LEU A 32 -10.38 6.77 -11.98
CA LEU A 32 -11.06 5.74 -11.18
C LEU A 32 -11.08 4.43 -11.97
N VAL A 33 -10.34 3.43 -11.49
CA VAL A 33 -10.28 2.10 -12.12
C VAL A 33 -11.24 1.16 -11.41
N ARG A 34 -12.01 0.40 -12.20
CA ARG A 34 -12.91 -0.66 -11.71
C ARG A 34 -12.62 -1.96 -12.45
N GLY A 35 -13.06 -3.09 -11.89
CA GLY A 35 -12.83 -4.40 -12.51
C GLY A 35 -11.37 -4.84 -12.48
N THR A 36 -10.62 -4.46 -11.44
CA THR A 36 -9.20 -4.82 -11.26
C THR A 36 -8.99 -6.32 -11.00
N GLY A 37 -10.07 -7.06 -10.71
CA GLY A 37 -10.01 -8.47 -10.29
C GLY A 37 -9.65 -8.66 -8.82
N ILE A 38 -9.33 -7.58 -8.10
CA ILE A 38 -9.02 -7.63 -6.66
C ILE A 38 -10.32 -7.91 -5.89
N SER A 39 -10.28 -8.90 -5.00
CA SER A 39 -11.42 -9.29 -4.17
C SER A 39 -11.79 -8.19 -3.18
N GLY A 40 -13.08 -7.90 -3.03
CA GLY A 40 -13.57 -6.97 -2.01
C GLY A 40 -13.19 -7.39 -0.59
N ASN A 41 -13.24 -8.70 -0.31
CA ASN A 41 -12.87 -9.23 1.02
C ASN A 41 -11.39 -8.98 1.37
N LEU A 42 -10.52 -9.02 0.36
CA LEU A 42 -9.09 -8.78 0.51
C LEU A 42 -8.86 -7.30 0.90
N CYS A 43 -9.54 -6.36 0.23
CA CYS A 43 -9.55 -4.94 0.60
C CYS A 43 -10.11 -4.72 2.02
N ASP A 44 -11.22 -5.37 2.36
CA ASP A 44 -11.87 -5.24 3.67
C ASP A 44 -10.99 -5.75 4.81
N ASN A 45 -10.29 -6.87 4.60
CA ASN A 45 -9.35 -7.42 5.57
C ASN A 45 -8.16 -6.49 5.79
N ALA A 46 -7.55 -5.99 4.71
CA ALA A 46 -6.44 -5.03 4.80
C ALA A 46 -6.86 -3.73 5.50
N LEU A 47 -8.06 -3.23 5.24
CA LEU A 47 -8.59 -2.04 5.90
C LEU A 47 -8.84 -2.28 7.40
N ARG A 48 -9.42 -3.44 7.76
CA ARG A 48 -9.62 -3.84 9.16
C ARG A 48 -8.29 -4.00 9.90
N ALA A 49 -7.32 -4.67 9.29
CA ALA A 49 -5.97 -4.83 9.83
C ALA A 49 -5.31 -3.46 10.06
N THR A 50 -5.37 -2.58 9.06
CA THR A 50 -4.82 -1.22 9.16
C THR A 50 -5.49 -0.41 10.27
N LYS A 51 -6.83 -0.49 10.40
CA LYS A 51 -7.57 0.16 11.47
C LYS A 51 -7.13 -0.34 12.84
N SER A 52 -7.08 -1.66 13.02
CA SER A 52 -6.64 -2.30 14.26
C SER A 52 -5.25 -1.79 14.67
N PHE A 53 -4.29 -1.75 13.74
CA PHE A 53 -2.95 -1.24 14.03
C PHE A 53 -2.89 0.27 14.31
N LEU A 54 -3.35 1.11 13.37
CA LEU A 54 -3.11 2.55 13.42
C LEU A 54 -3.98 3.28 14.45
N HIS A 55 -5.15 2.74 14.77
CA HIS A 55 -6.12 3.36 15.67
C HIS A 55 -6.29 2.65 17.00
N GLU A 56 -6.32 1.31 17.00
CA GLU A 56 -6.77 0.55 18.19
C GLU A 56 -5.59 0.01 19.01
N ALA A 57 -4.50 -0.41 18.37
CA ALA A 57 -3.32 -0.92 19.07
C ALA A 57 -2.71 0.13 20.00
N ASP A 58 -1.99 -0.33 21.01
CA ASP A 58 -1.25 0.56 21.89
C ASP A 58 -0.11 1.27 21.16
N GLU A 59 0.27 2.44 21.66
CA GLU A 59 1.38 3.19 21.07
C GLU A 59 2.71 2.43 21.20
N SER A 60 2.89 1.61 22.24
CA SER A 60 4.06 0.72 22.39
C SER A 60 4.18 -0.26 21.22
N VAL A 61 3.05 -0.87 20.81
CA VAL A 61 2.97 -1.77 19.65
C VAL A 61 3.37 -1.03 18.38
N ARG A 62 2.73 0.11 18.10
CA ARG A 62 3.04 0.90 16.90
C ARG A 62 4.51 1.31 16.86
N ARG A 63 5.04 1.78 17.99
CA ARG A 63 6.43 2.24 18.11
C ARG A 63 7.47 1.11 18.05
N SER A 64 7.08 -0.14 18.26
CA SER A 64 7.98 -1.30 18.07
C SER A 64 8.43 -1.47 16.61
N THR A 65 7.68 -0.88 15.68
CA THR A 65 7.92 -0.96 14.22
C THR A 65 8.56 0.31 13.64
N LEU A 66 9.07 1.21 14.47
CA LEU A 66 9.75 2.41 13.99
C LEU A 66 11.12 2.05 13.41
N THR A 67 11.37 2.41 12.16
CA THR A 67 12.71 2.30 11.57
C THR A 67 13.35 3.67 11.34
N LYS A 68 14.68 3.69 11.31
CA LYS A 68 15.49 4.85 10.89
C LYS A 68 16.04 4.67 9.48
N ASP A 69 15.62 3.61 8.78
CA ASP A 69 16.19 3.24 7.49
C ASP A 69 15.74 4.19 6.37
N ARG A 70 16.49 4.18 5.27
CA ARG A 70 16.18 5.02 4.10
C ARG A 70 14.96 4.52 3.32
N ALA A 71 14.62 3.24 3.44
CA ALA A 71 13.45 2.62 2.79
C ALA A 71 12.12 2.96 3.49
N ARG A 72 12.21 3.60 4.67
CA ARG A 72 11.15 4.03 5.57
C ARG A 72 10.09 2.95 5.83
N ARG A 73 10.48 1.70 6.11
CA ARG A 73 9.53 0.63 6.47
C ARG A 73 8.91 0.85 7.85
N GLY A 74 7.72 0.27 8.08
CA GLY A 74 7.06 0.29 9.37
C GLY A 74 6.30 1.59 9.68
N TYR A 75 6.08 1.86 10.97
CA TYR A 75 5.21 2.94 11.43
C TYR A 75 5.82 4.34 11.28
N SER A 76 4.96 5.33 11.05
CA SER A 76 5.28 6.75 11.20
C SER A 76 4.23 7.44 12.06
N PRO A 77 4.65 8.10 13.16
CA PRO A 77 3.75 8.80 14.06
C PRO A 77 3.03 9.96 13.37
N MET A 78 1.96 10.42 14.01
CA MET A 78 1.24 11.62 13.58
C MET A 78 2.14 12.86 13.63
N ALA A 79 1.90 13.83 12.75
CA ALA A 79 2.59 15.12 12.71
C ALA A 79 4.11 15.02 12.50
N THR A 80 4.59 14.01 11.77
CA THR A 80 6.02 13.87 11.39
C THR A 80 6.30 14.13 9.91
N GLU A 81 5.27 14.29 9.09
CA GLU A 81 5.41 14.49 7.64
C GLU A 81 4.83 15.86 7.25
N ASN A 82 5.36 16.45 6.18
CA ASN A 82 4.96 17.77 5.71
C ASN A 82 4.75 17.74 4.20
N PHE A 83 3.52 17.58 3.77
CA PHE A 83 3.16 17.51 2.36
C PHE A 83 3.18 18.88 1.68
N ALA A 84 3.01 19.98 2.43
CA ALA A 84 3.15 21.34 1.88
C ALA A 84 4.57 21.56 1.31
N SER A 85 5.59 20.97 1.95
CA SER A 85 6.97 21.03 1.45
C SER A 85 7.16 20.40 0.06
N LEU A 86 6.28 19.49 -0.38
CA LEU A 86 6.32 18.92 -1.74
C LEU A 86 5.97 19.95 -2.82
N LEU A 87 5.26 21.01 -2.44
CA LEU A 87 4.95 22.17 -3.29
C LEU A 87 5.94 23.32 -3.11
N GLY A 88 6.97 23.14 -2.27
CA GLY A 88 7.89 24.21 -1.88
C GLY A 88 7.29 25.21 -0.88
N GLU A 89 6.17 24.86 -0.24
CA GLU A 89 5.52 25.70 0.76
C GLU A 89 5.91 25.31 2.18
N GLU A 90 5.93 26.30 3.08
CA GLU A 90 6.02 26.06 4.51
C GLU A 90 4.62 25.92 5.10
N GLY A 91 4.39 24.85 5.85
CA GLY A 91 3.13 24.58 6.54
C GLY A 91 3.34 23.72 7.79
N PRO A 92 2.31 23.55 8.63
CA PRO A 92 2.38 22.60 9.73
C PRO A 92 2.49 21.16 9.21
N ASN A 93 3.02 20.26 10.03
CA ASN A 93 3.06 18.84 9.69
C ASN A 93 1.63 18.25 9.64
N ASP A 94 1.44 17.29 8.73
CA ASP A 94 0.15 16.63 8.51
C ASP A 94 -0.24 15.70 9.66
N LEU A 95 -1.52 15.70 10.00
CA LEU A 95 -2.10 14.86 11.04
C LEU A 95 -2.43 13.45 10.52
N VAL A 96 -1.41 12.78 9.97
CA VAL A 96 -1.54 11.42 9.41
C VAL A 96 -0.62 10.45 10.13
N LYS A 97 -1.14 9.25 10.42
CA LYS A 97 -0.33 8.09 10.79
C LYS A 97 -0.15 7.20 9.56
N LYS A 98 1.00 6.55 9.43
CA LYS A 98 1.29 5.67 8.29
C LYS A 98 1.95 4.38 8.76
N PHE A 99 1.73 3.32 8.01
CA PHE A 99 2.54 2.11 8.07
C PHE A 99 2.99 1.79 6.65
N ARG A 100 4.30 1.63 6.42
CA ARG A 100 4.85 1.44 5.08
C ARG A 100 5.37 0.03 4.91
N VAL A 101 4.90 -0.61 3.85
CA VAL A 101 5.29 -1.95 3.42
C VAL A 101 5.88 -1.83 2.02
N GLY A 102 6.82 -2.70 1.70
CA GLY A 102 7.34 -2.83 0.35
C GLY A 102 7.91 -4.21 0.10
N PRO A 103 8.44 -4.45 -1.11
CA PRO A 103 8.86 -5.77 -1.52
C PRO A 103 10.06 -6.25 -0.71
N GLU A 104 10.06 -7.52 -0.36
CA GLU A 104 11.19 -8.21 0.23
C GLU A 104 12.05 -8.81 -0.90
N SER A 105 13.38 -8.66 -0.84
CA SER A 105 14.29 -9.26 -1.82
C SER A 105 15.36 -10.05 -1.09
N GLU A 106 15.68 -11.23 -1.62
CA GLU A 106 16.81 -12.03 -1.18
C GLU A 106 18.16 -11.39 -1.60
N SER A 107 18.16 -10.49 -2.58
CA SER A 107 19.36 -9.81 -3.08
C SER A 107 19.43 -8.37 -2.56
N SER A 108 20.18 -8.20 -1.47
CA SER A 108 20.26 -6.97 -0.66
C SER A 108 21.07 -5.82 -1.29
N SER A 109 21.20 -5.75 -2.62
CA SER A 109 22.09 -4.76 -3.26
C SER A 109 21.49 -3.35 -3.33
N SER A 110 20.16 -3.21 -3.22
CA SER A 110 19.47 -1.91 -3.25
C SER A 110 18.83 -1.56 -1.91
N SER A 111 19.01 -0.30 -1.51
CA SER A 111 18.38 0.28 -0.32
C SER A 111 16.86 0.33 -0.37
N LEU A 112 16.23 -0.01 -1.49
CA LEU A 112 14.77 -0.06 -1.63
C LEU A 112 14.18 -1.41 -1.19
N TYR A 113 14.98 -2.48 -1.15
CA TYR A 113 14.56 -3.83 -0.72
C TYR A 113 15.04 -4.13 0.70
N GLN A 114 14.64 -3.28 1.64
CA GLN A 114 14.89 -3.54 3.06
C GLN A 114 13.73 -4.36 3.64
N PRO A 115 14.00 -5.23 4.62
CA PRO A 115 12.95 -5.99 5.31
C PRO A 115 11.86 -5.08 5.88
N ASN A 116 10.62 -5.56 5.85
CA ASN A 116 9.51 -4.85 6.50
C ASN A 116 9.64 -4.95 8.02
N ALA A 117 9.32 -3.85 8.73
CA ALA A 117 9.33 -3.81 10.18
C ALA A 117 7.95 -4.15 10.73
N TRP A 118 7.69 -5.44 10.91
CA TRP A 118 6.43 -5.95 11.43
C TRP A 118 6.40 -5.93 12.97
N PRO A 119 5.22 -5.72 13.60
CA PRO A 119 5.07 -5.94 15.03
C PRO A 119 5.12 -7.44 15.32
N SER A 120 5.89 -7.86 16.33
CA SER A 120 5.96 -9.27 16.72
C SER A 120 4.75 -9.67 17.56
N SER A 121 4.42 -10.97 17.54
CA SER A 121 3.38 -11.54 18.40
C SER A 121 3.66 -11.34 19.89
N GLU A 122 4.93 -11.32 20.30
CA GLU A 122 5.32 -11.04 21.69
C GLU A 122 4.92 -9.62 22.14
N VAL A 123 4.87 -8.67 21.20
CA VAL A 123 4.59 -7.26 21.49
C VAL A 123 3.10 -6.95 21.36
N TRP A 124 2.42 -7.47 20.35
CA TRP A 124 1.02 -7.14 20.07
C TRP A 124 0.03 -8.20 20.56
N GLY A 125 0.44 -9.45 20.56
CA GLY A 125 -0.45 -10.61 20.73
C GLY A 125 -0.43 -11.51 19.49
N ASP A 126 -0.56 -12.81 19.71
CA ASP A 126 -0.53 -13.82 18.65
C ASP A 126 -1.67 -13.62 17.64
N GLU A 127 -2.90 -13.35 18.12
CA GLU A 127 -4.07 -13.21 17.25
C GLU A 127 -3.98 -11.94 16.38
N GLU A 128 -3.58 -10.82 16.99
CA GLU A 128 -3.49 -9.53 16.32
C GLU A 128 -2.38 -9.52 15.25
N ALA A 129 -1.19 -10.01 15.60
CA ALA A 129 -0.07 -10.10 14.66
C ALA A 129 -0.38 -11.09 13.52
N ALA A 130 -0.96 -12.26 13.85
CA ALA A 130 -1.34 -13.27 12.86
C ALA A 130 -2.49 -12.83 11.94
N PHE A 131 -3.31 -11.86 12.34
CA PHE A 131 -4.29 -11.25 11.44
C PHE A 131 -3.68 -10.11 10.61
N PHE A 132 -2.91 -9.23 11.25
CA PHE A 132 -2.40 -8.02 10.61
C PHE A 132 -1.44 -8.31 9.47
N ILE A 133 -0.38 -9.07 9.73
CA ILE A 133 0.72 -9.29 8.77
C ILE A 133 0.20 -9.89 7.46
N PRO A 134 -0.47 -11.07 7.45
CA PRO A 134 -0.92 -11.67 6.20
C PRO A 134 -2.00 -10.86 5.49
N SER A 135 -2.88 -10.14 6.22
CA SER A 135 -3.90 -9.30 5.57
C SER A 135 -3.28 -8.14 4.78
N ILE A 136 -2.14 -7.62 5.23
CA ILE A 136 -1.43 -6.53 4.53
C ILE A 136 -0.55 -7.08 3.42
N GLU A 137 0.13 -8.22 3.64
CA GLU A 137 0.94 -8.89 2.61
C GLU A 137 0.07 -9.37 1.44
N GLU A 138 -1.07 -10.01 1.70
CA GLU A 138 -2.00 -10.46 0.66
C GLU A 138 -2.60 -9.29 -0.14
N TYR A 139 -2.72 -8.10 0.47
CA TYR A 139 -3.15 -6.90 -0.25
C TYR A 139 -2.05 -6.28 -1.11
N PHE A 140 -0.78 -6.48 -0.72
CA PHE A 140 0.36 -5.90 -1.43
C PHE A 140 0.73 -6.67 -2.70
N GLU A 141 0.67 -8.00 -2.65
CA GLU A 141 0.98 -8.93 -3.76
C GLU A 141 -0.13 -8.99 -4.83
#